data_AF-A0A848N6B7-F1
#
_entry.id   AF-A0A848N6B7-F1
#
_cell.length_a   1.000
_cell.length_b   1.000
_cell.length_c   1.000
_cell.angle_alpha   90.00
_cell.angle_beta   90.00
_cell.angle_gamma   90.00
#
_symmetry.space_group_name_H-M   'P 1'
#
loop_
_entity.id
_entity.type
_entity.pdbx_description
1 polymer ?
#
loop_
_entity_poly.entity_id
_entity_poly.type
_entity_poly.pdbx_seq_one_letter_code
_entity_poly.pdbx_strand_id
1 'polypeptide(L)'
;MKNSVLKGVLGALAVAGVAVVAKKVIERKRFVRGIFNEYGIKEKSPFGLADKIREMDEEQYQEMKGKFRKEFASRCCKKEKAFEA
;
A
#
# COMPACT_ATOMS: atom_id res chain seq x y z
N MET A 1 42.30 -10.46 -12.84
CA MET A 1 40.92 -10.20 -13.29
C MET A 1 39.94 -11.10 -12.54
N LYS A 2 39.22 -10.61 -11.50
CA LYS A 2 38.17 -11.39 -10.78
C LYS A 2 36.90 -10.57 -10.50
N ASN A 3 36.66 -9.48 -11.25
CA ASN A 3 35.66 -8.47 -10.90
C ASN A 3 34.45 -8.42 -11.86
N SER A 4 34.47 -9.17 -12.97
CA SER A 4 33.38 -9.14 -13.96
C SER A 4 32.14 -9.88 -13.47
N VAL A 5 32.30 -11.02 -12.79
CA VAL A 5 31.19 -11.83 -12.25
C VAL A 5 30.45 -11.07 -11.14
N LEU A 6 31.18 -10.44 -10.22
CA LEU A 6 30.60 -9.62 -9.14
C LEU A 6 29.79 -8.42 -9.66
N LYS A 7 30.26 -7.76 -10.72
CA LYS A 7 29.52 -6.66 -11.37
C LYS A 7 28.26 -7.15 -12.08
N GLY A 8 28.29 -8.33 -12.71
CA GLY A 8 27.12 -8.97 -13.32
C GLY A 8 26.05 -9.36 -12.29
N VAL A 9 26.46 -9.93 -11.16
CA VAL A 9 25.54 -10.33 -10.08
C VAL A 9 24.91 -9.11 -9.38
N LEU A 10 25.70 -8.05 -9.12
CA LEU A 10 25.17 -6.80 -8.55
C LEU A 10 24.18 -6.10 -9.47
N GLY A 11 24.43 -6.09 -10.79
CA GLY A 11 23.50 -5.57 -11.77
C GLY A 11 22.17 -6.35 -11.79
N ALA A 12 22.22 -7.68 -11.72
CA ALA A 12 21.03 -8.52 -11.66
C ALA A 12 20.22 -8.33 -10.37
N LEU A 13 20.89 -8.18 -9.21
CA LEU A 13 20.24 -7.94 -7.92
C LEU A 13 19.53 -6.59 -7.84
N ALA A 14 20.11 -5.55 -8.44
CA ALA A 14 19.49 -4.22 -8.51
C ALA A 14 18.19 -4.26 -9.35
N VAL A 15 18.20 -4.93 -10.50
CA VAL A 15 17.01 -5.08 -11.36
C VAL A 15 15.92 -5.89 -10.66
N ALA A 16 16.29 -7.00 -9.99
CA ALA A 16 15.37 -7.80 -9.19
C ALA A 16 14.76 -6.98 -8.03
N GLY A 17 15.57 -6.16 -7.35
CA GLY A 17 15.11 -5.27 -6.29
C GLY A 17 14.08 -4.25 -6.78
N VAL A 18 14.34 -3.60 -7.92
CA VAL A 18 13.40 -2.65 -8.55
C VAL A 18 12.10 -3.35 -8.96
N ALA A 19 12.18 -4.55 -9.53
CA ALA A 19 11.00 -5.33 -9.93
C ALA A 19 10.09 -5.68 -8.74
N VAL A 20 10.68 -6.04 -7.59
CA VAL A 20 9.93 -6.34 -6.36
C VAL A 20 9.22 -5.08 -5.83
N VAL A 21 9.89 -3.92 -5.82
CA VAL A 21 9.28 -2.66 -5.41
C VAL A 21 8.16 -2.24 -6.37
N ALA A 22 8.39 -2.33 -7.67
CA ALA A 22 7.38 -2.01 -8.69
C ALA A 22 6.14 -2.91 -8.54
N LYS A 23 6.32 -4.22 -8.37
CA LYS A 23 5.21 -5.17 -8.15
C LYS A 23 4.39 -4.78 -6.92
N LYS A 24 5.05 -4.45 -5.80
CA LYS A 24 4.39 -4.06 -4.55
C LYS A 24 3.63 -2.74 -4.65
N VAL A 25 4.15 -1.77 -5.40
CA VAL A 25 3.45 -0.50 -5.67
C VAL A 25 2.21 -0.72 -6.54
N ILE A 26 2.30 -1.60 -7.54
CA ILE A 26 1.16 -1.94 -8.41
C ILE A 26 0.06 -2.65 -7.62
N GLU A 27 0.41 -3.62 -6.76
CA GLU A 27 -0.55 -4.31 -5.88
C GLU A 27 -1.27 -3.33 -4.95
N ARG A 28 -0.52 -2.45 -4.27
CA ARG A 28 -1.10 -1.40 -3.41
C ARG A 28 -2.01 -0.46 -4.19
N LYS A 29 -1.61 -0.04 -5.39
CA LYS A 29 -2.42 0.86 -6.23
C LYS A 29 -3.72 0.19 -6.69
N ARG A 30 -3.70 -1.12 -6.99
CA ARG A 30 -4.90 -1.89 -7.31
C ARG A 30 -5.81 -2.03 -6.10
N PHE A 31 -5.26 -2.31 -4.92
CA PHE A 31 -6.03 -2.38 -3.68
C PHE A 31 -6.76 -1.07 -3.39
N VAL A 32 -6.06 0.06 -3.36
CA VAL A 32 -6.68 1.38 -3.10
C VAL A 32 -7.76 1.70 -4.14
N ARG A 33 -7.51 1.40 -5.42
CA ARG A 33 -8.53 1.56 -6.48
C ARG A 33 -9.74 0.63 -6.30
N GLY A 34 -9.53 -0.60 -5.82
CA GLY A 34 -10.59 -1.55 -5.52
C GLY A 34 -11.50 -1.02 -4.42
N ILE A 35 -10.91 -0.53 -3.33
CA ILE A 35 -11.64 0.13 -2.24
C ILE A 35 -12.37 1.38 -2.76
N PHE A 36 -11.72 2.23 -3.56
CA PHE A 36 -12.39 3.41 -4.10
C PHE A 36 -13.59 3.06 -4.99
N ASN A 37 -13.52 1.99 -5.76
CA ASN A 37 -14.66 1.49 -6.53
C ASN A 37 -15.76 0.92 -5.64
N GLU A 38 -15.41 0.17 -4.58
CA GLU A 38 -16.35 -0.44 -3.63
C GLU A 38 -17.16 0.61 -2.86
N TYR A 39 -16.50 1.69 -2.41
CA TYR A 39 -17.15 2.80 -1.70
C TYR A 39 -17.64 3.93 -2.61
N GLY A 40 -17.65 3.72 -3.94
CA GLY A 40 -18.23 4.66 -4.90
C GLY A 40 -17.51 6.00 -5.04
N ILE A 41 -16.21 6.05 -4.71
CA ILE A 41 -15.38 7.26 -4.78
C ILE A 41 -15.06 7.55 -6.26
N LYS A 42 -15.92 8.36 -6.89
CA LYS A 42 -15.80 8.74 -8.30
C LYS A 42 -14.54 9.56 -8.60
N GLU A 43 -14.06 10.34 -7.63
CA GLU A 43 -12.85 11.14 -7.77
C GLU A 43 -11.59 10.39 -7.34
N LYS A 44 -10.63 10.27 -8.27
CA LYS A 44 -9.27 9.76 -7.97
C LYS A 44 -8.39 10.83 -7.32
N SER A 45 -8.99 11.72 -6.52
CA SER A 45 -8.29 12.78 -5.81
C SER A 45 -8.20 12.42 -4.31
N PRO A 46 -7.12 12.81 -3.61
CA PRO A 46 -7.03 12.62 -2.16
C PRO A 46 -8.17 13.34 -1.41
N PHE A 47 -8.71 14.41 -2.00
CA PHE A 47 -9.86 15.13 -1.47
C PHE A 47 -11.16 14.35 -1.66
N GLY A 48 -11.34 13.68 -2.80
CA GLY A 48 -12.52 12.83 -3.03
C GLY A 48 -12.63 11.65 -2.05
N LEU A 49 -11.49 11.09 -1.62
CA LEU A 49 -11.48 10.13 -0.52
C LEU A 49 -11.86 10.79 0.81
N ALA A 50 -11.29 11.97 1.11
CA ALA A 50 -11.60 12.69 2.35
C ALA A 50 -13.08 13.07 2.42
N ASP A 51 -13.67 13.52 1.31
CA ASP A 51 -15.07 13.88 1.21
C ASP A 51 -15.97 12.66 1.38
N LYS A 52 -15.62 11.51 0.76
CA LYS A 52 -16.34 10.26 1.02
C LYS A 52 -16.24 9.81 2.48
N ILE A 53 -15.08 9.98 3.12
CA ILE A 53 -14.91 9.69 4.55
C ILE A 53 -15.83 10.55 5.41
N ARG A 54 -16.05 11.81 5.04
CA ARG A 54 -17.00 12.69 5.75
C ARG A 54 -18.46 12.31 5.52
N GLU A 55 -18.76 11.65 4.41
CA GLU A 55 -20.09 11.14 4.07
C GLU A 55 -20.39 9.74 4.67
N MET A 56 -19.36 8.94 4.97
CA MET A 56 -19.52 7.58 5.52
C MET A 56 -19.93 7.62 6.99
N ASP A 57 -20.73 6.63 7.41
CA ASP A 57 -20.99 6.38 8.83
C ASP A 57 -19.76 5.77 9.54
N GLU A 58 -19.78 5.80 10.87
CA GLU A 58 -18.66 5.34 11.70
C GLU A 58 -18.37 3.85 11.49
N GLU A 59 -19.38 3.00 11.26
CA GLU A 59 -19.15 1.56 11.06
C GLU A 59 -18.45 1.29 9.72
N GLN A 60 -18.92 1.91 8.64
CA GLN A 60 -18.30 1.80 7.32
C GLN A 60 -16.90 2.41 7.29
N TYR A 61 -16.71 3.52 8.02
CA TYR A 61 -15.39 4.12 8.19
C TYR A 61 -14.41 3.17 8.89
N GLN A 62 -14.81 2.56 10.01
CA GLN A 62 -13.94 1.64 10.77
C GLN A 62 -13.66 0.35 9.99
N GLU A 63 -14.63 -0.17 9.24
CA GLU A 63 -14.41 -1.32 8.35
C GLU A 63 -13.37 -1.01 7.26
N MET A 64 -13.55 0.12 6.55
CA MET A 64 -12.62 0.56 5.52
C MET A 64 -11.22 0.79 6.10
N LYS A 65 -11.14 1.46 7.25
CA LYS A 65 -9.88 1.69 7.98
C LYS A 65 -9.21 0.37 8.38
N GLY A 66 -9.98 -0.64 8.80
CA GLY A 66 -9.50 -1.99 9.08
C GLY A 66 -8.89 -2.67 7.84
N LYS A 67 -9.56 -2.58 6.68
CA LYS A 67 -9.06 -3.08 5.39
C LYS A 67 -7.71 -2.42 5.03
N PHE A 68 -7.61 -1.10 5.13
CA PHE A 68 -6.35 -0.37 4.92
C PHE A 68 -5.27 -0.77 5.93
N ARG A 69 -5.61 -0.89 7.22
CA ARG A 69 -4.65 -1.28 8.26
C ARG A 69 -4.10 -2.68 7.99
N LYS A 70 -4.91 -3.63 7.54
CA LYS A 70 -4.46 -4.99 7.20
C LYS A 70 -3.50 -5.02 6.01
N GLU A 71 -3.79 -4.26 4.95
CA GLU A 71 -2.99 -4.25 3.72
C GLU A 71 -1.70 -3.42 3.84
N PHE A 72 -1.76 -2.32 4.61
CA PHE A 72 -0.63 -1.41 4.80
C PHE A 72 0.11 -1.63 6.12
N ALA A 73 -0.33 -2.53 7.00
CA ALA A 73 0.42 -2.97 8.17
C ALA A 73 1.78 -3.49 7.70
N SER A 74 2.79 -2.63 7.83
CA SER A 74 4.15 -3.05 7.62
C SER A 74 4.52 -3.99 8.76
N ARG A 75 5.23 -5.07 8.45
CA ARG A 75 5.87 -5.91 9.48
C ARG A 75 7.02 -5.17 10.19
N CYS A 76 7.30 -3.93 9.82
CA CYS A 76 8.39 -3.13 10.37
C CYS A 76 7.86 -2.28 11.52
N CYS A 77 8.55 -2.37 12.66
CA CYS A 77 8.17 -1.79 13.95
C CYS A 77 6.85 -2.38 14.48
N LYS A 78 6.93 -3.56 15.09
CA LYS A 78 5.92 -4.02 16.05
C LYS A 78 5.91 -3.06 17.24
N LYS A 79 5.26 -1.91 17.10
CA LYS A 79 4.68 -1.24 18.27
C LYS A 79 3.39 -1.99 18.55
N GLU A 80 3.52 -3.08 19.29
CA GLU A 80 2.43 -3.51 20.16
C GLU A 80 2.06 -2.27 20.99
N LYS A 81 0.77 -1.91 21.00
CA LYS A 81 0.20 -0.65 21.51
C LYS A 81 0.24 0.53 20.52
N ALA A 82 -0.75 0.57 19.64
CA ALA A 82 -1.37 1.84 19.29
C ALA A 82 -2.84 1.60 18.92
N PHE A 83 -3.69 2.00 19.87
CA PHE A 83 -5.11 2.34 19.73
C PHE A 83 -6.10 1.17 19.63
N GLU A 84 -6.63 0.77 20.80
CA GLU A 84 -8.08 0.68 21.01
C GLU A 84 -8.71 2.00 20.57
N ALA A 85 -9.61 1.94 19.59
CA ALA A 85 -10.74 2.84 19.42
C ALA A 85 -11.75 2.12 18.54
#